data_AF-A0A952Y3H9-F1
#
_entry.id   AF-A0A952Y3H9-F1
#
_cell.length_a   1.000
_cell.length_b   1.000
_cell.length_c   1.000
_cell.angle_alpha   90.00
_cell.angle_beta   90.00
_cell.angle_gamma   90.00
#
_symmetry.space_group_name_H-M   'P 1'
#
loop_
_entity.id
_entity.type
_entity.pdbx_description
1 polymer ?
#
loop_
_entity_poly.entity_id
_entity_poly.type
_entity_poly.pdbx_seq_one_letter_code
_entity_poly.pdbx_strand_id
1 'polypeptide(L)'
;MAAGSVAVAQDQNPAEIARFYAGMPVPEDSAVGKFTKDPAWKNYSKAFDQSWERIDAKQLTKVRAWTTANVKGAKDTLYYFFGGPDFLYANLFYPNAKTYIQVGLEPVGPIPTVDARTVHFLPAVRAALEHSLNLSFFITQDMNSRLRGQTVKGALPLLYVYLARAGAEIKDVSLFQLDPEGKEHEEKDFKGRRLASGVKIVFTKDGSERTLYYFSTDLSNGGVAASGLLKWAEKFGQGNALFKSASYLPHGGQFSTVRDFVLKHADVIVQDDTGVPIRYFKEDEWALSPFGVYIGPIPIFGMGPESAAVKLWHQKNKPPKLDFGIGYRNRIVDSNLLFATRKEKKN
;
A
#
# COMPACT_ATOMS: atom_id res chain seq x y z
N MET A 1 -15.66 9.91 36.47
CA MET A 1 -16.07 8.51 36.72
C MET A 1 -16.26 7.85 35.36
N ALA A 2 -15.40 6.85 35.10
CA ALA A 2 -15.34 5.90 33.98
C ALA A 2 -15.34 6.45 32.53
N ALA A 3 -14.13 6.57 31.97
CA ALA A 3 -13.86 6.63 30.55
C ALA A 3 -14.10 5.27 29.90
N GLY A 4 -14.93 5.21 28.85
CA GLY A 4 -15.12 4.03 28.01
C GLY A 4 -14.22 4.12 26.78
N SER A 5 -12.96 3.69 26.92
CA SER A 5 -12.20 3.18 25.78
C SER A 5 -12.80 1.85 25.37
N VAL A 6 -13.10 1.63 24.09
CA VAL A 6 -13.21 0.26 23.58
C VAL A 6 -11.78 -0.25 23.53
N ALA A 7 -11.36 -0.80 24.67
CA ALA A 7 -10.07 -1.43 24.84
C ALA A 7 -9.96 -2.54 23.78
N VAL A 8 -8.86 -2.52 23.01
CA VAL A 8 -8.20 -3.77 22.62
C VAL A 8 -8.22 -4.64 23.88
N ALA A 9 -8.69 -5.88 23.80
CA ALA A 9 -8.67 -6.79 24.95
C ALA A 9 -7.33 -6.56 25.66
N GLN A 10 -7.38 -6.09 26.92
CA GLN A 10 -6.30 -5.35 27.60
C GLN A 10 -4.99 -6.17 27.72
N ASP A 11 -4.99 -7.40 27.23
CA ASP A 11 -3.93 -8.39 27.22
C ASP A 11 -3.28 -8.68 25.84
N GLN A 12 -3.84 -8.24 24.69
CA GLN A 12 -3.27 -8.58 23.37
C GLN A 12 -2.48 -7.43 22.75
N ASN A 13 -1.16 -7.61 22.64
CA ASN A 13 -0.26 -6.63 22.03
C ASN A 13 -0.38 -6.63 20.49
N PRO A 14 -0.56 -5.47 19.82
CA PRO A 14 -0.64 -5.37 18.37
C PRO A 14 0.55 -5.96 17.60
N ALA A 15 1.78 -5.85 18.13
CA ALA A 15 2.97 -6.45 17.52
C ALA A 15 2.90 -7.99 17.52
N GLU A 16 2.42 -8.58 18.62
CA GLU A 16 2.24 -10.04 18.75
C GLU A 16 1.14 -10.54 17.83
N ILE A 17 0.02 -9.81 17.74
CA ILE A 17 -1.07 -10.09 16.80
C ILE A 17 -0.53 -10.05 15.36
N ALA A 18 0.25 -9.04 15.00
CA ALA A 18 0.84 -8.93 13.67
C ALA A 18 1.76 -10.10 13.33
N ARG A 19 2.62 -10.49 14.27
CA ARG A 19 3.49 -11.67 14.13
C ARG A 19 2.69 -12.97 14.03
N PHE A 20 1.62 -13.12 14.81
CA PHE A 20 0.73 -14.28 14.75
C PHE A 20 0.06 -14.44 13.37
N TYR A 21 -0.54 -13.37 12.84
CA TYR A 21 -1.12 -13.38 11.49
C TYR A 21 -0.04 -13.57 10.43
N ALA A 22 1.18 -13.05 10.64
CA ALA A 22 2.30 -13.27 9.73
C ALA A 22 2.88 -14.69 9.80
N GLY A 23 2.43 -15.55 10.72
CA GLY A 23 3.01 -16.88 10.91
C GLY A 23 4.43 -16.84 11.47
N MET A 24 4.80 -15.78 12.18
CA MET A 24 6.11 -15.57 12.78
C MET A 24 6.08 -15.94 14.28
N PRO A 25 7.25 -16.22 14.90
CA PRO A 25 7.32 -16.55 16.34
C PRO A 25 6.73 -15.44 17.21
N VAL A 26 5.95 -15.82 18.23
CA VAL A 26 5.34 -14.93 19.24
C VAL A 26 5.80 -15.39 20.63
N PRO A 27 6.02 -14.50 21.62
CA PRO A 27 6.35 -14.93 22.99
C PRO A 27 5.34 -15.94 23.53
N GLU A 28 5.80 -17.09 24.04
CA GLU A 28 4.93 -18.21 24.40
C GLU A 28 3.98 -17.90 25.57
N ASP A 29 4.41 -17.02 26.47
CA ASP A 29 3.71 -16.55 27.67
C ASP A 29 2.73 -15.40 27.38
N SER A 30 2.73 -14.85 26.17
CA SER A 30 1.79 -13.81 25.76
C SER A 30 0.35 -14.34 25.61
N ALA A 31 -0.61 -13.42 25.67
CA ALA A 31 -2.03 -13.74 25.47
C ALA A 31 -2.33 -14.36 24.09
N VAL A 32 -1.50 -14.08 23.08
CA VAL A 32 -1.58 -14.63 21.72
C VAL A 32 -0.75 -15.91 21.58
N GLY A 33 0.37 -16.01 22.31
CA GLY A 33 1.36 -17.10 22.23
C GLY A 33 0.76 -18.49 22.41
N LYS A 34 -0.22 -18.64 23.30
CA LYS A 34 -0.92 -19.92 23.53
C LYS A 34 -1.54 -20.53 22.28
N PHE A 35 -1.97 -19.72 21.31
CA PHE A 35 -2.58 -20.19 20.06
C PHE A 35 -1.55 -20.71 19.05
N THR A 36 -0.26 -20.41 19.23
CA THR A 36 0.82 -20.91 18.35
C THR A 36 1.15 -22.39 18.58
N LYS A 37 0.66 -22.96 19.70
CA LYS A 37 0.81 -24.38 20.04
C LYS A 37 -0.07 -25.28 19.15
N ASP A 38 -1.11 -24.74 18.55
CA ASP A 38 -2.03 -25.44 17.65
C ASP A 38 -1.28 -26.00 16.42
N PRO A 39 -1.42 -27.31 16.10
CA PRO A 39 -0.80 -27.91 14.92
C PRO A 39 -1.14 -27.19 13.61
N ALA A 40 -2.36 -26.67 13.46
CA ALA A 40 -2.78 -25.93 12.28
C ALA A 40 -2.01 -24.60 12.16
N TRP A 41 -1.74 -23.91 13.27
CA TRP A 41 -0.90 -22.71 13.26
C TRP A 41 0.55 -23.03 12.88
N LYS A 42 1.13 -24.11 13.42
CA LYS A 42 2.49 -24.54 13.07
C LYS A 42 2.64 -24.87 11.59
N ASN A 43 1.66 -25.59 11.04
CA ASN A 43 1.61 -25.88 9.61
C ASN A 43 1.48 -24.61 8.76
N TYR A 44 0.61 -23.68 9.20
CA TYR A 44 0.45 -22.38 8.56
C TYR A 44 1.75 -21.56 8.55
N SER A 45 2.40 -21.43 9.72
CA SER A 45 3.67 -20.70 9.89
C SER A 45 4.74 -21.22 8.93
N LYS A 46 4.99 -22.54 8.92
CA LYS A 46 5.96 -23.18 8.02
C LYS A 46 5.62 -22.94 6.55
N ALA A 47 4.36 -23.11 6.16
CA ALA A 47 3.93 -22.91 4.77
C ALA A 47 4.09 -21.44 4.34
N PHE A 48 3.81 -20.50 5.24
CA PHE A 48 3.94 -19.09 4.94
C PHE A 48 5.40 -18.66 4.83
N ASP A 49 6.29 -19.14 5.72
CA ASP A 49 7.73 -18.86 5.62
C ASP A 49 8.30 -19.31 4.27
N GLN A 50 8.01 -20.55 3.86
CA GLN A 50 8.43 -21.07 2.55
C GLN A 50 7.90 -20.25 1.36
N SER A 51 6.65 -19.78 1.44
CA SER A 51 6.04 -18.94 0.41
C SER A 51 6.71 -17.56 0.36
N TRP A 52 6.95 -16.97 1.53
CA TRP A 52 7.58 -15.66 1.68
C TRP A 52 9.02 -15.67 1.17
N GLU A 53 9.84 -16.65 1.57
CA GLU A 53 11.22 -16.81 1.10
C GLU A 53 11.29 -16.91 -0.44
N ARG A 54 10.38 -17.67 -1.05
CA ARG A 54 10.32 -17.82 -2.50
C ARG A 54 10.01 -16.49 -3.20
N ILE A 55 9.04 -15.74 -2.70
CA ILE A 55 8.64 -14.45 -3.27
C ILE A 55 9.76 -13.41 -3.06
N ASP A 56 10.40 -13.43 -1.89
CA ASP A 56 11.50 -12.54 -1.55
C ASP A 56 12.70 -12.73 -2.49
N ALA A 57 13.13 -13.99 -2.68
CA ALA A 57 14.24 -14.33 -3.57
C ALA A 57 13.91 -14.03 -5.05
N LYS A 58 12.67 -14.32 -5.49
CA LYS A 58 12.29 -14.17 -6.89
C LYS A 58 12.04 -12.71 -7.29
N GLN A 59 11.51 -11.90 -6.38
CA GLN A 59 10.94 -10.58 -6.69
C GLN A 59 11.38 -9.49 -5.74
N LEU A 60 11.15 -9.61 -4.43
CA LEU A 60 11.32 -8.47 -3.50
C LEU A 60 12.78 -8.02 -3.38
N THR A 61 13.73 -8.96 -3.41
CA THR A 61 15.17 -8.65 -3.43
C THR A 61 15.56 -7.80 -4.65
N LYS A 62 14.97 -8.07 -5.82
CA LYS A 62 15.23 -7.31 -7.04
C LYS A 62 14.63 -5.90 -6.97
N VAL A 63 13.42 -5.78 -6.42
CA VAL A 63 12.81 -4.47 -6.17
C VAL A 63 13.69 -3.66 -5.23
N ARG A 64 14.18 -4.24 -4.12
CA ARG A 64 15.11 -3.56 -3.20
C ARG A 64 16.39 -3.11 -3.91
N ALA A 65 17.01 -3.99 -4.70
CA ALA A 65 18.23 -3.67 -5.45
C ALA A 65 18.01 -2.50 -6.43
N TRP A 66 16.90 -2.54 -7.17
CA TRP A 66 16.52 -1.45 -8.07
C TRP A 66 16.27 -0.15 -7.30
N THR A 67 15.54 -0.19 -6.17
CA THR A 67 15.28 0.98 -5.33
C THR A 67 16.58 1.60 -4.86
N THR A 68 17.50 0.81 -4.29
CA THR A 68 18.80 1.30 -3.80
C THR A 68 19.61 1.97 -4.90
N ALA A 69 19.58 1.42 -6.12
CA ALA A 69 20.30 1.97 -7.27
C ALA A 69 19.68 3.28 -7.79
N ASN A 70 18.34 3.37 -7.87
CA ASN A 70 17.67 4.39 -8.67
C ASN A 70 16.96 5.47 -7.84
N VAL A 71 16.31 5.10 -6.73
CA VAL A 71 15.49 6.05 -5.96
C VAL A 71 16.40 6.93 -5.10
N LYS A 72 16.61 8.16 -5.56
CA LYS A 72 17.39 9.21 -4.89
C LYS A 72 16.50 10.42 -4.56
N GLY A 73 16.88 11.18 -3.54
CA GLY A 73 16.16 12.41 -3.15
C GLY A 73 14.78 12.17 -2.55
N ALA A 74 14.49 10.95 -2.10
CA ALA A 74 13.21 10.61 -1.49
C ALA A 74 12.94 11.44 -0.23
N LYS A 75 11.68 11.82 -0.03
CA LYS A 75 11.19 12.62 1.10
C LYS A 75 10.66 11.76 2.24
N ASP A 76 10.33 12.40 3.36
CA ASP A 76 9.79 11.72 4.55
C ASP A 76 8.34 11.23 4.37
N THR A 77 7.55 11.83 3.48
CA THR A 77 6.14 11.47 3.23
C THR A 77 5.99 10.68 1.93
N LEU A 78 5.21 9.61 1.94
CA LEU A 78 4.77 8.88 0.74
C LEU A 78 3.26 8.99 0.54
N TYR A 79 2.84 9.50 -0.61
CA TYR A 79 1.47 9.42 -1.11
C TYR A 79 1.30 8.20 -2.01
N TYR A 80 0.63 7.15 -1.53
CA TYR A 80 0.33 5.95 -2.31
C TYR A 80 -1.18 5.79 -2.47
N PHE A 81 -1.74 6.68 -3.29
CA PHE A 81 -3.14 6.66 -3.64
C PHE A 81 -3.42 5.54 -4.64
N PHE A 82 -4.59 4.90 -4.54
CA PHE A 82 -4.98 3.70 -5.29
C PHE A 82 -4.16 2.44 -4.97
N GLY A 83 -3.33 2.45 -3.92
CA GLY A 83 -2.49 1.31 -3.55
C GLY A 83 -3.21 0.22 -2.77
N GLY A 84 -4.38 0.51 -2.20
CA GLY A 84 -5.01 -0.41 -1.23
C GLY A 84 -4.08 -0.64 -0.02
N PRO A 85 -4.19 -1.78 0.67
CA PRO A 85 -3.32 -2.11 1.80
C PRO A 85 -1.94 -2.65 1.39
N ASP A 86 -1.34 -2.16 0.31
CA ASP A 86 -0.04 -2.63 -0.20
C ASP A 86 1.14 -1.96 0.53
N PHE A 87 1.26 -2.16 1.85
CA PHE A 87 2.41 -1.61 2.59
C PHE A 87 3.74 -2.21 2.10
N LEU A 88 3.71 -3.44 1.58
CA LEU A 88 4.90 -4.12 1.11
C LEU A 88 5.63 -3.31 0.03
N TYR A 89 4.97 -2.93 -1.06
CA TYR A 89 5.64 -2.17 -2.12
C TYR A 89 5.91 -0.72 -1.74
N ALA A 90 5.09 -0.12 -0.88
CA ALA A 90 5.42 1.18 -0.27
C ALA A 90 6.78 1.13 0.43
N ASN A 91 6.98 0.12 1.28
CA ASN A 91 8.22 -0.08 2.01
C ASN A 91 9.40 -0.54 1.10
N LEU A 92 9.14 -1.22 -0.02
CA LEU A 92 10.19 -1.64 -0.95
C LEU A 92 10.72 -0.48 -1.80
N PHE A 93 9.85 0.43 -2.25
CA PHE A 93 10.24 1.59 -3.07
C PHE A 93 10.66 2.80 -2.23
N TYR A 94 10.10 2.96 -1.03
CA TYR A 94 10.40 4.08 -0.14
C TYR A 94 10.68 3.60 1.29
N PRO A 95 11.72 2.76 1.51
CA PRO A 95 11.99 2.11 2.79
C PRO A 95 12.31 3.08 3.93
N ASN A 96 12.64 4.34 3.61
CA ASN A 96 13.05 5.37 4.56
C ASN A 96 11.98 6.45 4.79
N ALA A 97 10.81 6.35 4.15
CA ALA A 97 9.73 7.28 4.44
C ALA A 97 9.31 7.13 5.92
N LYS A 98 9.05 8.26 6.57
CA LYS A 98 8.57 8.33 7.96
C LYS A 98 7.05 8.26 8.04
N THR A 99 6.37 8.79 7.02
CA THR A 99 4.91 8.79 6.94
C THR A 99 4.46 8.16 5.62
N TYR A 100 3.66 7.10 5.72
CA TYR A 100 3.05 6.43 4.58
C TYR A 100 1.56 6.78 4.57
N ILE A 101 1.04 7.29 3.47
CA ILE A 101 -0.38 7.60 3.28
C ILE A 101 -0.90 6.74 2.14
N GLN A 102 -1.61 5.67 2.50
CA GLN A 102 -2.18 4.71 1.56
C GLN A 102 -3.69 4.90 1.46
N VAL A 103 -4.23 4.78 0.26
CA VAL A 103 -5.67 4.91 0.04
C VAL A 103 -6.17 3.82 -0.89
N GLY A 104 -7.28 3.20 -0.52
CA GLY A 104 -7.99 2.19 -1.30
C GLY A 104 -9.50 2.22 -1.06
N LEU A 105 -10.19 1.25 -1.64
CA LEU A 105 -11.64 1.04 -1.43
C LEU A 105 -11.91 -0.08 -0.42
N GLU A 106 -10.89 -0.82 0.00
CA GLU A 106 -11.05 -1.90 0.96
C GLU A 106 -11.42 -1.30 2.33
N PRO A 107 -12.49 -1.79 2.99
CA PRO A 107 -12.84 -1.30 4.31
C PRO A 107 -11.67 -1.49 5.28
N VAL A 108 -11.42 -0.51 6.15
CA VAL A 108 -10.38 -0.60 7.18
C VAL A 108 -10.56 -1.86 8.04
N GLY A 109 -11.79 -2.09 8.53
CA GLY A 109 -12.11 -3.17 9.46
C GLY A 109 -11.78 -2.82 10.92
N PRO A 110 -12.20 -3.67 11.88
CA PRO A 110 -11.87 -3.50 13.28
C PRO A 110 -10.39 -3.83 13.53
N ILE A 111 -9.84 -3.35 14.66
CA ILE A 111 -8.53 -3.79 15.15
C ILE A 111 -8.57 -5.32 15.34
N PRO A 112 -7.69 -6.09 14.69
CA PRO A 112 -7.74 -7.55 14.74
C PRO A 112 -7.42 -8.06 16.14
N THR A 113 -8.12 -9.11 16.55
CA THR A 113 -7.84 -9.87 17.76
C THR A 113 -7.53 -11.33 17.40
N VAL A 114 -6.96 -12.06 18.35
CA VAL A 114 -6.69 -13.50 18.21
C VAL A 114 -7.50 -14.29 19.23
N ASP A 115 -8.33 -15.21 18.76
CA ASP A 115 -9.01 -16.19 19.59
C ASP A 115 -8.76 -17.61 19.04
N ALA A 116 -9.34 -18.63 19.69
CA ALA A 116 -9.17 -20.03 19.29
C ALA A 116 -9.64 -20.31 17.85
N ARG A 117 -10.62 -19.53 17.35
CA ARG A 117 -11.16 -19.71 16.00
C ARG A 117 -10.26 -19.06 14.95
N THR A 118 -9.50 -18.01 15.31
CA THR A 118 -8.61 -17.28 14.39
C THR A 118 -7.67 -18.21 13.62
N VAL A 119 -7.12 -19.25 14.26
CA VAL A 119 -6.21 -20.23 13.63
C VAL A 119 -6.80 -20.83 12.35
N HIS A 120 -8.09 -21.15 12.35
CA HIS A 120 -8.75 -21.79 11.22
C HIS A 120 -8.98 -20.85 10.01
N PHE A 121 -8.82 -19.53 10.19
CA PHE A 121 -8.96 -18.55 9.11
C PHE A 121 -7.62 -18.12 8.49
N LEU A 122 -6.49 -18.46 9.11
CA LEU A 122 -5.17 -18.11 8.62
C LEU A 122 -4.88 -18.58 7.18
N PRO A 123 -5.33 -19.77 6.73
CA PRO A 123 -5.18 -20.15 5.32
C PRO A 123 -5.82 -19.17 4.34
N ALA A 124 -6.95 -18.55 4.70
CA ALA A 124 -7.60 -17.55 3.86
C ALA A 124 -6.81 -16.24 3.82
N VAL A 125 -6.21 -15.82 4.95
CA VAL A 125 -5.30 -14.67 5.02
C VAL A 125 -4.11 -14.89 4.09
N ARG A 126 -3.45 -16.05 4.17
CA ARG A 126 -2.33 -16.38 3.27
C ARG A 126 -2.78 -16.42 1.81
N ALA A 127 -3.94 -17.01 1.50
CA ALA A 127 -4.44 -17.04 0.12
C ALA A 127 -4.69 -15.64 -0.46
N ALA A 128 -5.27 -14.73 0.33
CA ALA A 128 -5.47 -13.34 -0.08
C ALA A 128 -4.15 -12.60 -0.35
N LEU A 129 -3.15 -12.82 0.52
CA LEU A 129 -1.81 -12.26 0.36
C LEU A 129 -1.08 -12.86 -0.85
N GLU A 130 -1.10 -14.19 -1.02
CA GLU A 130 -0.47 -14.87 -2.16
C GLU A 130 -1.06 -14.43 -3.49
N HIS A 131 -2.36 -14.15 -3.55
CA HIS A 131 -2.97 -13.59 -4.74
C HIS A 131 -2.42 -12.19 -5.06
N SER A 132 -2.38 -11.30 -4.06
CA SER A 132 -1.79 -9.95 -4.18
C SER A 132 -0.31 -9.99 -4.58
N LEU A 133 0.47 -10.90 -3.97
CA LEU A 133 1.91 -11.02 -4.18
C LEU A 133 2.24 -11.66 -5.54
N ASN A 134 1.50 -12.68 -5.97
CA ASN A 134 1.73 -13.33 -7.26
C ASN A 134 1.23 -12.51 -8.44
N LEU A 135 0.15 -11.74 -8.27
CA LEU A 135 -0.38 -10.89 -9.34
C LEU A 135 0.26 -9.49 -9.36
N SER A 136 0.89 -9.06 -8.26
CA SER A 136 1.36 -7.69 -8.05
C SER A 136 0.23 -6.65 -7.99
N PHE A 137 -1.02 -7.05 -7.75
CA PHE A 137 -2.17 -6.15 -7.52
C PHE A 137 -3.32 -6.81 -6.76
N PHE A 138 -4.19 -5.99 -6.16
CA PHE A 138 -5.43 -6.44 -5.53
C PHE A 138 -6.59 -6.49 -6.53
N ILE A 139 -7.40 -7.54 -6.49
CA ILE A 139 -8.68 -7.61 -7.23
C ILE A 139 -9.81 -7.42 -6.22
N THR A 140 -10.44 -6.24 -6.24
CA THR A 140 -11.48 -5.82 -5.28
C THR A 140 -12.66 -6.80 -5.20
N GLN A 141 -13.06 -7.42 -6.32
CA GLN A 141 -14.16 -8.38 -6.37
C GLN A 141 -13.78 -9.76 -5.77
N ASP A 142 -12.55 -10.22 -5.97
CA ASP A 142 -12.05 -11.48 -5.43
C ASP A 142 -11.77 -11.36 -3.92
N MET A 143 -11.32 -10.19 -3.45
CA MET A 143 -11.19 -9.92 -2.02
C MET A 143 -12.55 -9.80 -1.32
N ASN A 144 -13.50 -9.07 -1.91
CA ASN A 144 -14.82 -8.85 -1.28
C ASN A 144 -15.65 -10.15 -1.24
N SER A 145 -15.51 -11.05 -2.22
CA SER A 145 -16.15 -12.37 -2.18
C SER A 145 -15.47 -13.34 -1.20
N ARG A 146 -14.14 -13.29 -1.04
CA ARG A 146 -13.39 -14.19 -0.13
C ARG A 146 -13.38 -13.73 1.33
N LEU A 147 -13.51 -12.44 1.61
CA LEU A 147 -13.51 -11.89 2.98
C LEU A 147 -14.93 -11.68 3.57
N ARG A 148 -15.99 -11.77 2.74
CA ARG A 148 -17.38 -11.79 3.24
C ARG A 148 -17.68 -13.12 3.95
N GLY A 149 -18.12 -13.05 5.20
CA GLY A 149 -18.49 -14.21 6.02
C GLY A 149 -17.36 -14.82 6.88
N GLN A 150 -16.16 -14.21 6.88
CA GLN A 150 -15.01 -14.69 7.65
C GLN A 150 -14.69 -13.77 8.85
N THR A 151 -13.97 -14.32 9.84
CA THR A 151 -13.56 -13.60 11.07
C THR A 151 -12.52 -12.52 10.78
N VAL A 152 -11.81 -12.60 9.65
CA VAL A 152 -10.84 -11.62 9.16
C VAL A 152 -11.58 -10.59 8.30
N LYS A 153 -11.78 -9.38 8.85
CA LYS A 153 -12.54 -8.31 8.20
C LYS A 153 -11.64 -7.12 7.89
N GLY A 154 -11.73 -6.65 6.65
CA GLY A 154 -11.07 -5.42 6.19
C GLY A 154 -9.58 -5.57 5.89
N ALA A 155 -8.95 -4.41 5.68
CA ALA A 155 -7.57 -4.26 5.23
C ALA A 155 -6.53 -4.44 6.36
N LEU A 156 -6.91 -4.18 7.60
CA LEU A 156 -5.99 -4.11 8.74
C LEU A 156 -5.19 -5.39 9.02
N PRO A 157 -5.78 -6.62 8.95
CA PRO A 157 -5.01 -7.85 9.09
C PRO A 157 -3.91 -8.02 8.03
N LEU A 158 -4.12 -7.54 6.81
CA LEU A 158 -3.12 -7.60 5.73
C LEU A 158 -1.98 -6.62 6.00
N LEU A 159 -2.32 -5.40 6.44
CA LEU A 159 -1.32 -4.39 6.84
C LEU A 159 -0.43 -4.91 7.98
N TYR A 160 -1.03 -5.56 8.98
CA TYR A 160 -0.31 -6.20 10.08
C TYR A 160 0.71 -7.23 9.57
N VAL A 161 0.29 -8.11 8.66
CA VAL A 161 1.19 -9.10 8.07
C VAL A 161 2.34 -8.44 7.31
N TYR A 162 2.04 -7.45 6.46
CA TYR A 162 3.08 -6.76 5.70
C TYR A 162 4.07 -6.01 6.59
N LEU A 163 3.60 -5.33 7.65
CA LEU A 163 4.46 -4.66 8.62
C LEU A 163 5.38 -5.66 9.32
N ALA A 164 4.83 -6.73 9.89
CA ALA A 164 5.62 -7.74 10.61
C ALA A 164 6.65 -8.42 9.69
N ARG A 165 6.24 -8.80 8.47
CA ARG A 165 7.13 -9.43 7.47
C ARG A 165 8.16 -8.47 6.89
N ALA A 166 7.90 -7.16 6.93
CA ALA A 166 8.89 -6.12 6.60
C ALA A 166 9.86 -5.80 7.75
N GLY A 167 9.77 -6.51 8.87
CA GLY A 167 10.61 -6.30 10.05
C GLY A 167 10.18 -5.10 10.91
N ALA A 168 8.97 -4.58 10.72
CA ALA A 168 8.41 -3.53 11.56
C ALA A 168 7.74 -4.12 12.81
N GLU A 169 7.80 -3.35 13.90
CA GLU A 169 7.10 -3.66 15.16
C GLU A 169 6.03 -2.60 15.41
N ILE A 170 4.77 -3.03 15.48
CA ILE A 170 3.64 -2.13 15.72
C ILE A 170 3.63 -1.66 17.17
N LYS A 171 3.49 -0.36 17.39
CA LYS A 171 3.46 0.28 18.71
C LYS A 171 2.07 0.75 19.11
N ASP A 172 1.34 1.36 18.18
CA ASP A 172 -0.02 1.86 18.42
C ASP A 172 -0.89 1.71 17.16
N VAL A 173 -2.17 1.47 17.37
CA VAL A 173 -3.17 1.41 16.30
C VAL A 173 -4.45 2.12 16.74
N SER A 174 -4.85 3.12 15.97
CA SER A 174 -6.05 3.92 16.22
C SER A 174 -6.92 4.05 14.98
N LEU A 175 -8.22 3.86 15.17
CA LEU A 175 -9.24 4.04 14.13
C LEU A 175 -9.79 5.48 14.20
N PHE A 176 -9.90 6.12 13.06
CA PHE A 176 -10.38 7.50 12.97
C PHE A 176 -11.19 7.74 11.69
N GLN A 177 -11.85 8.89 11.62
CA GLN A 177 -12.61 9.35 10.46
C GLN A 177 -12.19 10.78 10.12
N LEU A 178 -12.27 11.14 8.84
CA LEU A 178 -12.17 12.54 8.43
C LEU A 178 -13.55 13.15 8.27
N ASP A 179 -13.69 14.40 8.71
CA ASP A 179 -14.78 15.27 8.26
C ASP A 179 -14.46 15.93 6.90
N PRO A 180 -15.43 16.58 6.23
CA PRO A 180 -15.21 17.25 4.94
C PRO A 180 -14.17 18.38 4.97
N GLU A 181 -13.80 18.87 6.16
CA GLU A 181 -12.76 19.86 6.39
C GLU A 181 -11.37 19.23 6.53
N GLY A 182 -11.28 17.90 6.56
CA GLY A 182 -10.02 17.16 6.71
C GLY A 182 -9.50 17.15 8.15
N LYS A 183 -10.39 17.28 9.15
CA LYS A 183 -10.08 17.10 10.56
C LYS A 183 -10.35 15.66 10.97
N GLU A 184 -9.44 15.13 11.79
CA GLU A 184 -9.54 13.79 12.37
C GLU A 184 -10.51 13.77 13.54
N HIS A 185 -11.35 12.73 13.58
CA HIS A 185 -12.22 12.41 14.70
C HIS A 185 -12.01 10.94 15.07
N GLU A 186 -11.92 10.63 16.36
CA GLU A 186 -11.95 9.23 16.81
C GLU A 186 -13.22 8.56 16.29
N GLU A 187 -13.14 7.29 15.89
CA GLU A 187 -14.28 6.61 15.24
C GLU A 187 -15.56 6.65 16.09
N LYS A 188 -15.43 6.54 17.42
CA LYS A 188 -16.55 6.58 18.38
C LYS A 188 -17.23 7.94 18.48
N ASP A 189 -16.50 9.03 18.20
CA ASP A 189 -16.97 10.40 18.39
C ASP A 189 -17.54 10.99 17.09
N PHE A 190 -17.30 10.33 15.96
CA PHE A 190 -17.72 10.78 14.64
C PHE A 190 -19.21 10.55 14.40
N LYS A 191 -19.96 11.65 14.22
CA LYS A 191 -21.43 11.64 14.00
C LYS A 191 -21.85 11.88 12.53
N GLY A 192 -20.88 12.04 11.62
CA GLY A 192 -21.12 12.35 10.22
C GLY A 192 -21.27 11.12 9.30
N ARG A 193 -21.39 11.36 8.00
CA ARG A 193 -21.28 10.31 6.98
C ARG A 193 -19.85 9.80 6.91
N ARG A 194 -19.66 8.47 6.95
CA ARG A 194 -18.34 7.81 6.86
C ARG A 194 -17.86 7.82 5.41
N LEU A 195 -17.25 8.92 5.00
CA LEU A 195 -16.75 9.10 3.62
C LEU A 195 -15.26 8.77 3.49
N ALA A 196 -14.48 8.96 4.56
CA ALA A 196 -13.10 8.50 4.67
C ALA A 196 -12.84 7.90 6.05
N SER A 197 -12.90 6.58 6.12
CA SER A 197 -12.51 5.81 7.30
C SER A 197 -11.02 5.53 7.26
N GLY A 198 -10.32 5.82 8.35
CA GLY A 198 -8.87 5.72 8.46
C GLY A 198 -8.43 4.81 9.60
N VAL A 199 -7.23 4.24 9.44
CA VAL A 199 -6.44 3.68 10.53
C VAL A 199 -5.07 4.32 10.53
N LYS A 200 -4.60 4.70 11.71
CA LYS A 200 -3.23 5.14 11.98
C LYS A 200 -2.51 4.01 12.69
N ILE A 201 -1.37 3.60 12.15
CA ILE A 201 -0.49 2.59 12.71
C ILE A 201 0.85 3.24 12.97
N VAL A 202 1.23 3.38 14.23
CA VAL A 202 2.58 3.79 14.64
C VAL A 202 3.42 2.53 14.78
N PHE A 203 4.60 2.50 14.19
CA PHE A 203 5.49 1.34 14.23
C PHE A 203 6.95 1.77 14.27
N THR A 204 7.82 0.89 14.76
CA THR A 204 9.27 1.08 14.69
C THR A 204 9.87 0.14 13.67
N LYS A 205 10.82 0.64 12.88
CA LYS A 205 11.64 -0.17 11.98
C LYS A 205 13.03 0.45 11.86
N ASP A 206 14.07 -0.38 11.94
CA ASP A 206 15.47 0.06 11.91
C ASP A 206 15.79 1.11 12.99
N GLY A 207 15.18 0.97 14.17
CA GLY A 207 15.30 1.90 15.30
C GLY A 207 14.56 3.24 15.13
N SER A 208 13.89 3.47 14.00
CA SER A 208 13.13 4.71 13.74
C SER A 208 11.64 4.48 13.86
N GLU A 209 10.95 5.39 14.55
CA GLU A 209 9.49 5.46 14.56
C GLU A 209 8.96 5.99 13.22
N ARG A 210 7.88 5.38 12.73
CA ARG A 210 7.22 5.68 11.47
C ARG A 210 5.71 5.53 11.64
N THR A 211 4.95 6.19 10.76
CA THR A 211 3.49 6.13 10.78
C THR A 211 2.96 5.67 9.43
N LEU A 212 2.03 4.71 9.44
CA LEU A 212 1.22 4.34 8.30
C LEU A 212 -0.22 4.81 8.54
N TYR A 213 -0.72 5.62 7.62
CA TYR A 213 -2.14 5.92 7.47
C TYR A 213 -2.70 5.10 6.31
N TYR A 214 -3.78 4.37 6.55
CA TYR A 214 -4.57 3.76 5.48
C TYR A 214 -6.00 4.31 5.52
N PHE A 215 -6.50 4.78 4.38
CA PHE A 215 -7.86 5.25 4.22
C PHE A 215 -8.66 4.36 3.27
N SER A 216 -9.90 4.06 3.66
CA SER A 216 -10.96 3.56 2.81
C SER A 216 -11.81 4.74 2.34
N THR A 217 -11.62 5.21 1.11
CA THR A 217 -12.39 6.33 0.52
C THR A 217 -12.38 6.26 -1.01
N ASP A 218 -13.45 6.79 -1.62
CA ASP A 218 -13.48 7.04 -3.05
C ASP A 218 -12.51 8.16 -3.43
N LEU A 219 -11.66 7.91 -4.42
CA LEU A 219 -10.67 8.83 -4.96
C LEU A 219 -11.15 9.58 -6.21
N SER A 220 -12.39 9.35 -6.65
CA SER A 220 -13.00 10.17 -7.70
C SER A 220 -13.02 11.64 -7.29
N ASN A 221 -13.10 12.56 -8.26
CA ASN A 221 -13.15 13.99 -8.01
C ASN A 221 -14.28 14.36 -7.02
N GLY A 222 -15.45 13.72 -7.15
CA GLY A 222 -16.57 13.89 -6.21
C GLY A 222 -16.28 13.28 -4.83
N GLY A 223 -15.67 12.09 -4.80
CA GLY A 223 -15.28 11.41 -3.57
C GLY A 223 -14.31 12.23 -2.72
N VAL A 224 -13.23 12.73 -3.31
CA VAL A 224 -12.22 13.52 -2.59
C VAL A 224 -12.69 14.92 -2.20
N ALA A 225 -13.63 15.51 -2.96
CA ALA A 225 -14.26 16.77 -2.58
C ALA A 225 -15.12 16.61 -1.32
N ALA A 226 -15.75 15.45 -1.15
CA ALA A 226 -16.64 15.18 -0.01
C ALA A 226 -15.91 14.64 1.23
N SER A 227 -14.79 13.96 1.07
CA SER A 227 -14.14 13.20 2.15
C SER A 227 -13.15 13.98 3.01
N GLY A 228 -12.73 15.18 2.58
CA GLY A 228 -11.70 15.98 3.27
C GLY A 228 -10.27 15.41 3.14
N LEU A 229 -10.09 14.28 2.45
CA LEU A 229 -8.81 13.57 2.34
C LEU A 229 -7.68 14.47 1.85
N LEU A 230 -7.88 15.19 0.74
CA LEU A 230 -6.80 15.98 0.15
C LEU A 230 -6.44 17.18 1.03
N LYS A 231 -7.42 17.83 1.67
CA LYS A 231 -7.16 18.90 2.66
C LYS A 231 -6.34 18.39 3.85
N TRP A 232 -6.62 17.17 4.29
CA TRP A 232 -5.84 16.51 5.33
C TRP A 232 -4.42 16.19 4.84
N ALA A 233 -4.28 15.64 3.62
CA ALA A 233 -3.00 15.26 3.04
C ALA A 233 -2.09 16.47 2.75
N GLU A 234 -2.64 17.65 2.42
CA GLU A 234 -1.85 18.87 2.20
C GLU A 234 -0.98 19.26 3.40
N LYS A 235 -1.39 18.89 4.62
CA LYS A 235 -0.64 19.17 5.87
C LYS A 235 0.73 18.48 5.91
N PHE A 236 0.95 17.45 5.11
CA PHE A 236 2.21 16.71 5.04
C PHE A 236 3.20 17.26 4.01
N GLY A 237 2.82 18.29 3.25
CA GLY A 237 3.71 19.03 2.36
C GLY A 237 4.24 18.24 1.17
N GLN A 238 5.44 18.59 0.70
CA GLN A 238 6.11 17.90 -0.42
C GLN A 238 6.58 16.50 0.01
N GLY A 239 6.32 15.52 -0.84
CA GLY A 239 6.56 14.11 -0.57
C GLY A 239 7.02 13.32 -1.80
N ASN A 240 6.86 12.01 -1.69
CA ASN A 240 7.00 11.06 -2.77
C ASN A 240 5.62 10.59 -3.22
N ALA A 241 5.52 9.99 -4.40
CA ALA A 241 4.34 9.24 -4.80
C ALA A 241 4.66 7.87 -5.37
N LEU A 242 3.77 6.92 -5.09
CA LEU A 242 3.80 5.58 -5.69
C LEU A 242 2.47 5.34 -6.40
N PHE A 243 2.52 4.82 -7.62
CA PHE A 243 1.38 4.18 -8.26
C PHE A 243 1.76 2.79 -8.73
N LYS A 244 0.90 1.82 -8.44
CA LYS A 244 1.08 0.46 -8.90
C LYS A 244 -0.29 -0.16 -9.05
N SER A 245 -0.61 -0.57 -10.27
CA SER A 245 -1.88 -1.20 -10.62
C SER A 245 -3.11 -0.37 -10.25
N ALA A 246 -3.02 0.96 -10.39
CA ALA A 246 -4.06 1.94 -10.14
C ALA A 246 -5.21 1.93 -11.18
N SER A 247 -5.40 0.81 -11.87
CA SER A 247 -6.51 0.57 -12.82
C SER A 247 -6.66 1.63 -13.92
N TYR A 248 -5.55 2.31 -14.28
CA TYR A 248 -5.52 3.47 -15.18
C TYR A 248 -6.48 4.61 -14.77
N LEU A 249 -6.94 4.65 -13.51
CA LEU A 249 -7.88 5.67 -13.03
C LEU A 249 -7.32 7.09 -13.20
N PRO A 250 -6.04 7.38 -12.89
CA PRO A 250 -5.46 8.71 -13.14
C PRO A 250 -5.42 9.14 -14.62
N HIS A 251 -5.64 8.22 -15.57
CA HIS A 251 -5.77 8.57 -16.99
C HIS A 251 -7.08 9.26 -17.31
N GLY A 252 -8.14 8.97 -16.55
CA GLY A 252 -9.48 9.52 -16.73
C GLY A 252 -9.68 10.89 -16.08
N GLY A 253 -10.61 11.67 -16.64
CA GLY A 253 -10.97 12.99 -16.08
C GLY A 253 -11.61 12.90 -14.69
N GLN A 254 -12.25 11.79 -14.34
CA GLN A 254 -12.92 11.59 -13.05
C GLN A 254 -11.97 11.47 -11.86
N PHE A 255 -10.65 11.37 -12.09
CA PHE A 255 -9.63 11.29 -11.05
C PHE A 255 -8.56 12.37 -11.22
N SER A 256 -8.89 13.44 -11.96
CA SER A 256 -7.96 14.55 -12.21
C SER A 256 -7.51 15.23 -10.94
N THR A 257 -8.41 15.44 -9.96
CA THR A 257 -8.08 16.15 -8.72
C THR A 257 -6.97 15.45 -7.94
N VAL A 258 -7.02 14.12 -7.85
CA VAL A 258 -6.00 13.31 -7.17
C VAL A 258 -4.70 13.27 -7.97
N ARG A 259 -4.77 13.12 -9.29
CA ARG A 259 -3.58 13.17 -10.16
C ARG A 259 -2.86 14.50 -10.01
N ASP A 260 -3.60 15.60 -10.08
CA ASP A 260 -3.04 16.95 -10.04
C ASP A 260 -2.50 17.28 -8.64
N PHE A 261 -3.13 16.76 -7.57
CA PHE A 261 -2.56 16.79 -6.22
C PHE A 261 -1.19 16.12 -6.19
N VAL A 262 -1.05 14.91 -6.73
CA VAL A 262 0.22 14.19 -6.73
C VAL A 262 1.28 14.93 -7.55
N LEU A 263 0.95 15.42 -8.74
CA LEU A 263 1.86 16.22 -9.56
C LEU A 263 2.28 17.53 -8.90
N LYS A 264 1.48 18.09 -7.97
CA LYS A 264 1.80 19.29 -7.21
C LYS A 264 2.66 19.00 -5.97
N HIS A 265 2.42 17.89 -5.29
CA HIS A 265 3.00 17.60 -3.96
C HIS A 265 4.04 16.48 -3.94
N ALA A 266 4.33 15.85 -5.08
CA ALA A 266 5.44 14.93 -5.20
C ALA A 266 6.65 15.60 -5.84
N ASP A 267 7.83 15.26 -5.32
CA ASP A 267 9.13 15.54 -5.93
C ASP A 267 9.74 14.29 -6.58
N VAL A 268 9.34 13.10 -6.11
CA VAL A 268 9.83 11.81 -6.58
C VAL A 268 8.65 10.87 -6.76
N ILE A 269 8.47 10.34 -7.97
CA ILE A 269 7.39 9.41 -8.30
C ILE A 269 7.97 8.12 -8.86
N VAL A 270 7.58 6.99 -8.28
CA VAL A 270 7.77 5.66 -8.86
C VAL A 270 6.40 5.15 -9.30
N GLN A 271 6.26 4.74 -10.55
CA GLN A 271 4.98 4.21 -11.03
C GLN A 271 5.11 3.18 -12.14
N ASP A 272 4.17 2.25 -12.23
CA ASP A 272 3.89 1.56 -13.50
C ASP A 272 3.02 2.45 -14.42
N ASP A 273 2.67 1.95 -15.60
CA ASP A 273 1.91 2.69 -16.61
C ASP A 273 0.45 2.99 -16.23
N THR A 274 -0.04 2.47 -15.10
CA THR A 274 -1.39 2.75 -14.60
C THR A 274 -1.48 4.06 -13.82
N GLY A 275 -0.32 4.63 -13.43
CA GLY A 275 -0.22 5.87 -12.67
C GLY A 275 -0.53 7.12 -13.50
N VAL A 276 0.16 8.22 -13.18
CA VAL A 276 0.02 9.49 -13.89
C VAL A 276 0.43 9.30 -15.35
N PRO A 277 -0.41 9.67 -16.34
CA PRO A 277 -0.02 9.51 -17.73
C PRO A 277 1.15 10.42 -18.12
N ILE A 278 2.00 9.95 -19.04
CA ILE A 278 3.23 10.66 -19.42
C ILE A 278 2.95 12.07 -19.94
N ARG A 279 1.83 12.27 -20.65
CA ARG A 279 1.41 13.58 -21.16
C ARG A 279 1.18 14.66 -20.09
N TYR A 280 1.04 14.29 -18.82
CA TYR A 280 0.86 15.26 -17.71
C TYR A 280 2.17 15.66 -17.03
N PHE A 281 3.28 14.97 -17.32
CA PHE A 281 4.60 15.37 -16.85
C PHE A 281 5.16 16.44 -17.78
N LYS A 282 5.15 17.70 -17.33
CA LYS A 282 5.72 18.79 -18.12
C LYS A 282 7.24 18.64 -18.24
N GLU A 283 7.75 18.75 -19.46
CA GLU A 283 9.17 18.51 -19.75
C GLU A 283 10.10 19.50 -19.06
N ASP A 284 9.66 20.72 -18.76
CA ASP A 284 10.43 21.74 -18.04
C ASP A 284 10.44 21.51 -16.51
N GLU A 285 9.44 20.80 -15.97
CA GLU A 285 9.32 20.53 -14.53
C GLU A 285 9.86 19.15 -14.11
N TRP A 286 9.85 18.16 -15.01
CA TRP A 286 10.12 16.76 -14.67
C TRP A 286 11.24 16.14 -15.49
N ALA A 287 12.04 15.29 -14.84
CA ALA A 287 12.94 14.34 -15.47
C ALA A 287 12.34 12.94 -15.38
N LEU A 288 12.27 12.24 -16.51
CA LEU A 288 11.61 10.94 -16.64
C LEU A 288 12.63 9.86 -17.00
N SER A 289 12.73 8.82 -16.17
CA SER A 289 13.61 7.68 -16.36
C SER A 289 12.78 6.39 -16.56
N PRO A 290 12.61 5.93 -17.81
CA PRO A 290 11.87 4.70 -18.10
C PRO A 290 12.71 3.43 -17.89
N PHE A 291 12.10 2.38 -17.37
CA PHE A 291 12.69 1.05 -17.22
C PHE A 291 11.77 -0.02 -17.81
N GLY A 292 12.37 -1.09 -18.33
CA GLY A 292 11.63 -2.23 -18.88
C GLY A 292 11.04 -1.95 -20.27
N VAL A 293 9.86 -2.52 -20.53
CA VAL A 293 9.21 -2.51 -21.84
C VAL A 293 7.76 -2.04 -21.70
N TYR A 294 7.40 -0.99 -22.44
CA TYR A 294 6.02 -0.52 -22.52
C TYR A 294 5.33 -1.06 -23.76
N ILE A 295 4.29 -1.87 -23.55
CA ILE A 295 3.41 -2.40 -24.62
C ILE A 295 1.97 -1.89 -24.51
N GLY A 296 1.70 -1.08 -23.49
CA GLY A 296 0.38 -0.53 -23.21
C GLY A 296 -0.56 -1.42 -22.40
N PRO A 297 -1.78 -0.91 -22.17
CA PRO A 297 -2.77 -1.54 -21.29
C PRO A 297 -3.13 -2.96 -21.70
N ILE A 298 -3.55 -3.77 -20.74
CA ILE A 298 -4.16 -5.08 -21.02
C ILE A 298 -5.59 -4.90 -21.57
N PRO A 299 -6.11 -5.83 -22.38
CA PRO A 299 -7.38 -5.63 -23.13
C PRO A 299 -8.60 -5.24 -22.28
N ILE A 300 -8.67 -5.66 -21.01
CA ILE A 300 -9.81 -5.38 -20.12
C ILE A 300 -10.06 -3.87 -19.90
N PHE A 301 -9.03 -3.02 -20.08
CA PHE A 301 -9.18 -1.57 -19.93
C PHE A 301 -9.74 -0.89 -21.17
N GLY A 302 -9.89 -1.59 -22.29
CA GLY A 302 -10.53 -1.06 -23.50
C GLY A 302 -9.84 0.19 -24.09
N MET A 303 -8.56 0.40 -23.78
CA MET A 303 -7.80 1.59 -24.19
C MET A 303 -6.45 1.20 -24.78
N GLY A 304 -5.98 2.02 -25.73
CA GLY A 304 -4.70 1.80 -26.42
C GLY A 304 -3.49 2.37 -25.68
N PRO A 305 -2.27 2.09 -26.18
CA PRO A 305 -1.04 2.67 -25.64
C PRO A 305 -1.05 4.20 -25.74
N GLU A 306 -0.49 4.87 -24.72
CA GLU A 306 -0.26 6.31 -24.73
C GLU A 306 0.91 6.65 -25.65
N SER A 307 0.71 7.52 -26.65
CA SER A 307 1.75 7.90 -27.61
C SER A 307 3.02 8.46 -26.96
N ALA A 308 2.87 9.24 -25.89
CA ALA A 308 4.01 9.78 -25.14
C ALA A 308 4.81 8.69 -24.42
N ALA A 309 4.14 7.67 -23.87
CA ALA A 309 4.79 6.51 -23.28
C ALA A 309 5.49 5.64 -24.34
N VAL A 310 4.86 5.41 -25.50
CA VAL A 310 5.50 4.72 -26.64
C VAL A 310 6.78 5.43 -27.07
N LYS A 311 6.75 6.77 -27.16
CA LYS A 311 7.94 7.57 -27.49
C LYS A 311 9.02 7.45 -26.42
N LEU A 312 8.66 7.51 -25.14
CA LEU A 312 9.59 7.47 -24.01
C LEU A 312 10.30 6.09 -23.90
N TRP A 313 9.57 4.99 -24.05
CA TRP A 313 10.10 3.62 -24.00
C TRP A 313 10.62 3.08 -25.34
N HIS A 314 10.67 3.91 -26.37
CA HIS A 314 11.11 3.47 -27.69
C HIS A 314 12.52 2.84 -27.63
N GLN A 315 12.75 1.74 -28.35
CA GLN A 315 14.02 0.98 -28.30
C GLN A 315 15.26 1.82 -28.61
N LYS A 316 15.13 2.84 -29.48
CA LYS A 316 16.22 3.80 -29.78
C LYS A 316 16.69 4.58 -28.55
N ASN A 317 15.83 4.78 -27.55
CA ASN A 317 16.18 5.43 -26.28
C ASN A 317 16.89 4.47 -25.31
N LYS A 318 16.94 3.17 -25.64
CA LYS A 318 17.58 2.11 -24.85
C LYS A 318 17.21 2.15 -23.36
N PRO A 319 15.90 2.11 -23.01
CA PRO A 319 15.48 2.07 -21.60
C PRO A 319 16.18 0.91 -20.88
N PRO A 320 16.76 1.12 -19.68
CA PRO A 320 17.38 0.05 -18.92
C PRO A 320 16.39 -1.09 -18.66
N LYS A 321 16.90 -2.32 -18.60
CA LYS A 321 16.08 -3.50 -18.33
C LYS A 321 15.51 -3.46 -16.92
N LEU A 322 14.30 -3.98 -16.76
CA LEU A 322 13.67 -4.30 -15.48
C LEU A 322 13.80 -5.81 -15.25
N ASP A 323 14.21 -6.23 -14.06
CA ASP A 323 14.48 -7.64 -13.74
C ASP A 323 13.41 -8.28 -12.84
N PHE A 324 12.37 -7.51 -12.50
CA PHE A 324 11.18 -7.94 -11.77
C PHE A 324 9.90 -7.55 -12.50
N GLY A 325 8.83 -8.25 -12.15
CA GLY A 325 7.48 -7.95 -12.62
C GLY A 325 6.79 -6.89 -11.78
N ILE A 326 6.01 -6.00 -12.40
CA ILE A 326 5.13 -5.04 -11.71
C ILE A 326 3.92 -4.70 -12.59
N GLY A 327 2.82 -4.30 -11.96
CA GLY A 327 1.62 -3.84 -12.66
C GLY A 327 0.78 -4.96 -13.24
N TYR A 328 -0.20 -4.60 -14.07
CA TYR A 328 -1.04 -5.58 -14.78
C TYR A 328 -0.26 -6.42 -15.80
N ARG A 329 0.89 -5.91 -16.27
CA ARG A 329 1.84 -6.62 -17.14
C ARG A 329 2.99 -7.21 -16.32
N ASN A 330 2.69 -8.00 -15.29
CA ASN A 330 3.65 -8.47 -14.28
C ASN A 330 4.72 -9.49 -14.76
N ARG A 331 4.81 -9.79 -16.07
CA ARG A 331 5.91 -10.58 -16.61
C ARG A 331 7.11 -9.67 -16.82
N ILE A 332 8.29 -10.10 -16.38
CA ILE A 332 9.55 -9.33 -16.52
C ILE A 332 9.74 -8.77 -17.95
N VAL A 333 9.41 -9.57 -18.97
CA VAL A 333 9.56 -9.21 -20.39
C VAL A 333 8.61 -8.11 -20.88
N ASP A 334 7.51 -7.87 -20.17
CA ASP A 334 6.46 -6.92 -20.54
C ASP A 334 6.19 -5.85 -19.47
N SER A 335 6.93 -5.89 -18.36
CA SER A 335 6.80 -4.94 -17.26
C SER A 335 7.53 -3.65 -17.59
N ASN A 336 6.94 -2.55 -17.14
CA ASN A 336 7.50 -1.21 -17.23
C ASN A 336 7.48 -0.54 -15.85
N LEU A 337 8.42 0.38 -15.65
CA LEU A 337 8.46 1.22 -14.46
C LEU A 337 9.01 2.59 -14.83
N LEU A 338 8.34 3.64 -14.38
CA LEU A 338 8.80 5.02 -14.47
C LEU A 338 9.37 5.45 -13.14
N PHE A 339 10.57 6.04 -13.18
CA PHE A 339 11.08 6.88 -12.11
C PHE A 339 11.07 8.33 -12.59
N ALA A 340 10.25 9.18 -11.97
CA ALA A 340 10.14 10.59 -12.30
C ALA A 340 10.61 11.45 -11.12
N THR A 341 11.44 12.45 -11.40
CA THR A 341 11.92 13.41 -10.41
C THR A 341 11.65 14.84 -10.85
N ARG A 342 11.28 15.68 -9.90
CA ARG A 342 11.13 17.11 -10.16
C ARG A 342 12.52 17.70 -10.43
N LYS A 343 12.63 18.51 -11.49
CA LYS A 343 13.84 19.26 -11.81
C LYS A 343 14.03 20.36 -10.78
N GLU A 344 15.28 20.59 -10.37
CA GLU A 344 15.62 21.77 -9.58
C GLU A 344 15.26 23.01 -10.39
N LYS A 345 14.56 23.97 -9.76
CA LYS A 345 14.33 25.27 -10.38
C LYS A 345 15.69 25.93 -10.56
N LYS A 346 16.10 26.14 -11.82
CA LYS A 346 17.20 27.06 -12.12
C LYS A 346 16.70 28.44 -11.70
N ASN A 347 17.23 28.95 -10.59
CA ASN A 347 17.03 30.35 -10.18
C ASN A 347 17.68 31.29 -11.20
#